data_AF-A0A2W6CFK0-F1
#
_entry.id   AF-A0A2W6CFK0-F1
#
_cell.length_a   1.000
_cell.length_b   1.000
_cell.length_c   1.000
_cell.angle_alpha   90.00
_cell.angle_beta   90.00
_cell.angle_gamma   90.00
#
_symmetry.space_group_name_H-M   'P 1'
#
loop_
_entity.id
_entity.type
_entity.pdbx_description
1 polymer ?
#
loop_
_entity_poly.entity_id
_entity_poly.type
_entity_poly.pdbx_seq_one_letter_code
_entity_poly.pdbx_strand_id
1 'polypeptide(L)'
;MTRLPNRDMVTLGLAAFTAAHARFAQHAWTTASMHAPLAEVVWWAICVDEELEREPDYRARRNGDPDGKLLVGLRYVRSALGHHMFFNVMVDRGSMLPATLPMRLGPPEARWMRSDMLPVAGVQQNIRGDYDAELAGREISETLTRIASWFA
;
A
#
# COMPACT_ATOMS: atom_id res chain seq x y z
N MET A 1 19.69 23.42 -14.07
CA MET A 1 18.49 22.90 -13.39
C MET A 1 18.71 23.05 -11.89
N THR A 2 17.99 23.95 -11.23
CA THR A 2 18.08 24.15 -9.78
C THR A 2 17.22 23.08 -9.10
N ARG A 3 17.81 22.27 -8.22
CA ARG A 3 17.08 21.24 -7.46
C ARG A 3 16.18 21.93 -6.44
N LEU A 4 14.90 21.54 -6.36
CA LEU A 4 13.98 22.06 -5.35
C LEU A 4 14.50 21.71 -3.93
N PRO A 5 14.28 22.59 -2.94
CA PRO A 5 14.49 22.27 -1.52
C PRO A 5 13.76 20.99 -1.10
N ASN A 6 14.33 20.22 -0.17
CA ASN A 6 13.76 18.94 0.28
C ASN A 6 12.30 19.06 0.77
N ARG A 7 11.96 20.17 1.45
CA ARG A 7 10.60 20.44 1.92
C ARG A 7 9.57 20.62 0.80
N ASP A 8 9.97 21.24 -0.31
CA ASP A 8 9.07 21.47 -1.43
C ASP A 8 8.75 20.16 -2.16
N MET A 9 9.74 19.26 -2.25
CA MET A 9 9.57 17.92 -2.80
C MET A 9 8.64 17.06 -1.95
N VAL A 10 8.82 17.06 -0.63
CA VAL A 10 7.93 16.35 0.31
C VAL A 10 6.50 16.90 0.22
N THR A 11 6.34 18.23 0.19
CA THR A 11 5.02 18.87 0.07
C THR A 11 4.32 18.46 -1.23
N LEU A 12 5.03 18.46 -2.35
CA LEU A 12 4.49 18.00 -3.64
C LEU A 12 4.12 16.52 -3.61
N GLY A 13 4.99 15.69 -3.02
CA GLY A 13 4.74 14.25 -2.86
C GLY A 13 3.50 13.96 -2.02
N LEU A 14 3.31 14.68 -0.91
CA LEU A 14 2.12 14.57 -0.05
C LEU A 14 0.84 14.98 -0.78
N ALA A 15 0.88 16.06 -1.56
CA ALA A 15 -0.26 16.47 -2.38
C ALA A 15 -0.60 15.41 -3.44
N ALA A 16 0.41 14.84 -4.09
CA ALA A 16 0.24 13.79 -5.08
C ALA A 16 -0.31 12.49 -4.46
N PHE A 17 0.23 12.08 -3.30
CA PHE A 17 -0.29 10.96 -2.51
C PHE A 17 -1.75 11.17 -2.13
N THR A 18 -2.11 12.34 -1.60
CA THR A 18 -3.47 12.67 -1.19
C THR A 18 -4.44 12.58 -2.39
N ALA A 19 -4.05 13.13 -3.54
CA ALA A 19 -4.86 13.07 -4.75
C ALA A 19 -5.01 11.63 -5.28
N ALA A 20 -3.94 10.83 -5.23
CA ALA A 20 -3.97 9.42 -5.63
C ALA A 20 -4.83 8.58 -4.69
N HIS A 21 -4.76 8.84 -3.38
CA HIS A 21 -5.59 8.17 -2.37
C HIS A 21 -7.08 8.48 -2.58
N ALA A 22 -7.42 9.75 -2.85
CA ALA A 22 -8.78 10.15 -3.18
C ALA A 22 -9.30 9.47 -4.46
N ARG A 23 -8.45 9.33 -5.50
CA ARG A 23 -8.80 8.56 -6.71
C ARG A 23 -9.04 7.11 -6.37
N PHE A 24 -8.15 6.45 -5.62
CA PHE A 24 -8.31 5.05 -5.23
C PHE A 24 -9.65 4.81 -4.51
N ALA A 25 -10.03 5.67 -3.57
CA ALA A 25 -11.28 5.56 -2.82
C ALA A 25 -12.56 5.62 -3.68
N GLN A 26 -12.48 6.17 -4.90
CA GLN A 26 -13.63 6.31 -5.81
C GLN A 26 -13.84 5.12 -6.75
N HIS A 27 -12.89 4.17 -6.81
CA HIS A 27 -12.94 3.09 -7.80
C HIS A 27 -13.73 1.88 -7.30
N ALA A 28 -14.45 1.22 -8.22
CA ALA A 28 -15.07 -0.07 -7.97
C ALA A 28 -14.00 -1.15 -7.72
N TRP A 29 -14.31 -2.13 -6.86
CA TRP A 29 -13.34 -3.08 -6.32
C TRP A 29 -13.21 -4.28 -7.26
N THR A 30 -12.71 -4.03 -8.48
CA THR A 30 -12.25 -5.09 -9.38
C THR A 30 -10.74 -5.00 -9.54
N THR A 31 -10.06 -6.14 -9.70
CA THR A 31 -8.60 -6.18 -9.85
C THR A 31 -8.11 -5.29 -11.00
N ALA A 32 -8.84 -5.24 -12.12
CA ALA A 32 -8.49 -4.42 -13.27
C ALA A 32 -8.66 -2.92 -13.01
N SER A 33 -9.79 -2.52 -12.40
CA SER A 33 -10.08 -1.11 -12.12
C SER A 33 -9.24 -0.53 -10.98
N MET A 34 -8.80 -1.37 -10.04
CA MET A 34 -7.92 -0.94 -8.95
C MET A 34 -6.47 -0.76 -9.41
N HIS A 35 -6.10 -1.18 -10.64
CA HIS A 35 -4.69 -1.32 -10.96
C HIS A 35 -3.88 -0.05 -10.85
N ALA A 36 -4.17 0.84 -11.80
CA ALA A 36 -3.51 2.11 -11.91
C ALA A 36 -3.66 2.94 -10.62
N PRO A 37 -4.84 3.10 -10.00
CA PRO A 37 -4.96 3.94 -8.81
C PRO A 37 -4.21 3.37 -7.60
N LEU A 38 -4.19 2.05 -7.39
CA LEU A 38 -3.41 1.46 -6.30
C LEU A 38 -1.90 1.59 -6.55
N ALA A 39 -1.45 1.35 -7.78
CA ALA A 39 -0.05 1.53 -8.12
C ALA A 39 0.39 2.98 -7.91
N GLU A 40 -0.44 3.94 -8.31
CA GLU A 40 -0.19 5.36 -8.16
C GLU A 40 -0.09 5.78 -6.67
N VAL A 41 -1.03 5.35 -5.82
CA VAL A 41 -0.99 5.73 -4.40
C VAL A 41 0.20 5.11 -3.66
N VAL A 42 0.55 3.85 -3.96
CA VAL A 42 1.73 3.17 -3.41
C VAL A 42 3.01 3.87 -3.87
N TRP A 43 3.07 4.25 -5.14
CA TRP A 43 4.22 4.96 -5.70
C TRP A 43 4.48 6.27 -4.95
N TRP A 44 3.46 7.12 -4.80
CA TRP A 44 3.61 8.40 -4.11
C TRP A 44 3.88 8.23 -2.61
N ALA A 45 3.27 7.26 -1.94
CA ALA A 45 3.55 6.96 -0.54
C ALA A 45 5.04 6.63 -0.32
N ILE A 46 5.62 5.79 -1.18
CA ILE A 46 7.04 5.45 -1.07
C ILE A 46 7.95 6.61 -1.47
N CYS A 47 7.60 7.40 -2.48
CA CYS A 47 8.38 8.60 -2.80
C CYS A 47 8.45 9.58 -1.61
N VAL A 48 7.32 9.79 -0.91
CA VAL A 48 7.29 10.62 0.31
C VAL A 48 8.15 9.99 1.41
N ASP A 49 7.99 8.69 1.68
CA ASP A 49 8.78 7.97 2.68
C ASP A 49 10.29 8.09 2.40
N GLU A 50 10.73 7.90 1.15
CA GLU A 50 12.13 8.01 0.73
C GLU A 50 12.70 9.42 0.90
N GLU A 51 11.91 10.46 0.63
CA GLU A 51 12.34 11.85 0.82
C GLU A 51 12.41 12.21 2.32
N LEU A 52 11.47 11.72 3.12
CA LEU A 52 11.46 11.89 4.58
C LEU A 52 12.58 11.12 5.28
N GLU A 53 13.09 10.02 4.71
CA GLU A 53 14.26 9.31 5.24
C GLU A 53 15.54 10.14 5.28
N ARG A 54 15.58 11.30 4.61
CA ARG A 54 16.68 12.25 4.71
C ARG A 54 16.63 13.10 5.98
N GLU A 55 15.49 13.15 6.66
CA GLU A 55 15.35 13.84 7.93
C GLU A 55 15.99 13.02 9.06
N PRO A 56 16.68 13.68 10.00
CA PRO A 56 17.10 13.03 11.25
C PRO A 56 15.91 12.38 11.94
N ASP A 57 16.14 11.20 12.52
CA ASP A 57 15.19 10.45 13.36
C ASP A 57 13.88 9.98 12.67
N TYR A 58 13.62 10.30 11.40
CA TYR A 58 12.40 9.87 10.71
C TYR A 58 12.23 8.35 10.72
N ARG A 59 13.29 7.59 10.43
CA ARG A 59 13.25 6.13 10.47
C ARG A 59 12.90 5.60 11.85
N ALA A 60 13.42 6.21 12.91
CA ALA A 60 13.11 5.82 14.28
C ALA A 60 11.65 6.11 14.63
N ARG A 61 11.14 7.29 14.25
CA ARG A 61 9.72 7.65 14.42
C ARG A 61 8.80 6.70 13.66
N ARG A 62 9.02 6.53 12.35
CA ARG A 62 8.24 5.64 11.48
C ARG A 62 8.23 4.20 11.99
N ASN A 63 9.39 3.67 12.39
CA ASN A 63 9.49 2.30 12.90
C ASN A 63 8.97 2.15 14.34
N GLY A 64 8.80 3.25 15.08
CA GLY A 64 8.19 3.26 16.41
C GLY A 64 6.67 3.37 16.38
N ASP A 65 6.12 3.86 15.27
CA ASP A 65 4.68 4.12 15.10
C ASP A 65 3.96 2.94 14.40
N PRO A 66 2.80 2.48 14.91
CA PRO A 66 2.03 1.40 14.28
C PRO A 66 1.58 1.67 12.85
N ASP A 67 1.29 2.93 12.50
CA ASP A 67 0.87 3.34 11.16
C ASP A 67 2.09 3.62 10.26
N GLY A 68 3.14 4.19 10.83
CA GLY A 68 4.41 4.39 10.14
C GLY A 68 5.03 3.10 9.62
N LYS A 69 4.94 1.99 10.37
CA LYS A 69 5.46 0.67 9.96
C LYS A 69 4.82 0.12 8.68
N LEU A 70 3.59 0.53 8.35
CA LEU A 70 2.90 0.10 7.13
C LEU A 70 3.68 0.50 5.87
N LEU A 71 4.42 1.62 5.90
CA LEU A 71 5.27 2.08 4.80
C LEU A 71 6.41 1.11 4.50
N VAL A 72 6.92 0.40 5.51
CA VAL A 72 7.99 -0.60 5.32
C VAL A 72 7.46 -1.77 4.51
N GLY A 73 6.26 -2.26 4.83
CA GLY A 73 5.58 -3.29 4.04
C GLY A 73 5.26 -2.83 2.61
N LEU A 74 4.90 -1.55 2.41
CA LEU A 74 4.61 -1.03 1.06
C LEU A 74 5.83 -1.05 0.13
N ARG A 75 7.07 -1.09 0.65
CA ARG A 75 8.27 -1.21 -0.19
C ARG A 75 8.29 -2.52 -0.96
N TYR A 76 7.83 -3.60 -0.34
CA TYR A 76 7.67 -4.89 -1.02
C TYR A 76 6.61 -4.78 -2.13
N VAL A 77 5.48 -4.11 -1.86
CA VAL A 77 4.43 -3.86 -2.85
C VAL A 77 4.98 -3.05 -4.03
N ARG A 78 5.73 -1.97 -3.80
CA ARG A 78 6.38 -1.19 -4.88
C ARG A 78 7.36 -2.04 -5.68
N SER A 79 8.18 -2.84 -5.01
CA SER A 79 9.12 -3.76 -5.67
C SER A 79 8.38 -4.76 -6.55
N ALA A 80 7.25 -5.30 -6.07
CA ALA A 80 6.41 -6.20 -6.83
C ALA A 80 5.75 -5.50 -8.03
N LEU A 81 5.13 -4.33 -7.84
CA LEU A 81 4.50 -3.55 -8.92
C LEU A 81 5.48 -3.15 -10.03
N GLY A 82 6.73 -2.85 -9.69
CA GLY A 82 7.76 -2.45 -10.66
C GLY A 82 8.30 -3.59 -11.52
N HIS A 83 8.30 -4.83 -11.00
CA HIS A 83 8.85 -6.00 -11.70
C HIS A 83 7.77 -6.97 -12.22
N HIS A 84 6.54 -6.85 -11.72
CA HIS A 84 5.43 -7.72 -12.03
C HIS A 84 4.17 -6.91 -12.26
N MET A 85 3.42 -7.26 -13.31
CA MET A 85 2.06 -6.74 -13.54
C MET A 85 1.02 -7.34 -12.58
N PHE A 86 1.46 -8.02 -11.50
CA PHE A 86 0.59 -8.81 -10.64
C PHE A 86 0.18 -8.05 -9.40
N PHE A 87 -1.11 -8.16 -9.06
CA PHE A 87 -1.65 -7.63 -7.83
C PHE A 87 -1.49 -8.55 -6.65
N ASN A 88 -1.03 -7.95 -5.56
CA ASN A 88 -1.17 -8.47 -4.22
C ASN A 88 -2.59 -8.20 -3.68
N VAL A 89 -3.65 -8.44 -4.46
CA VAL A 89 -5.02 -8.10 -4.03
C VAL A 89 -5.95 -9.28 -4.16
N MET A 90 -6.47 -9.74 -3.03
CA MET A 90 -7.66 -10.59 -2.99
C MET A 90 -8.89 -9.69 -2.95
N VAL A 91 -9.80 -9.86 -3.90
CA VAL A 91 -11.15 -9.27 -3.83
C VAL A 91 -12.09 -10.37 -3.39
N ASP A 92 -12.61 -10.29 -2.17
CA ASP A 92 -13.63 -11.22 -1.70
C ASP A 92 -14.97 -10.90 -2.39
N ARG A 93 -15.24 -11.53 -3.54
CA ARG A 93 -16.54 -11.41 -4.21
C ARG A 93 -17.49 -12.38 -3.53
N GLY A 94 -18.25 -11.89 -2.54
CA GLY A 94 -19.27 -12.68 -1.84
C GLY A 94 -20.05 -13.58 -2.81
N SER A 95 -19.85 -14.89 -2.70
CA SER A 95 -20.40 -15.90 -3.61
C SER A 95 -21.42 -16.77 -2.88
N MET A 96 -22.62 -16.89 -3.47
CA MET A 96 -23.73 -17.71 -2.98
C MET A 96 -23.42 -19.21 -3.13
N LEU A 97 -23.23 -19.97 -2.03
CA LEU A 97 -23.25 -21.44 -1.98
C LEU A 97 -23.69 -21.95 -0.58
N PRO A 98 -24.13 -23.22 -0.42
CA PRO A 98 -25.22 -23.60 0.48
C PRO A 98 -24.83 -23.71 1.96
N ALA A 99 -25.53 -22.95 2.78
CA ALA A 99 -26.06 -23.31 4.11
C ALA A 99 -25.18 -24.08 5.12
N THR A 100 -23.89 -23.75 5.36
CA THR A 100 -23.19 -24.27 6.58
C THR A 100 -22.02 -23.44 7.16
N LEU A 101 -21.75 -22.21 6.71
CA LEU A 101 -20.70 -21.37 7.32
C LEU A 101 -21.27 -20.01 7.77
N PRO A 102 -20.82 -19.44 8.91
CA PRO A 102 -21.19 -18.07 9.31
C PRO A 102 -20.50 -17.10 8.35
N MET A 103 -21.17 -16.83 7.23
CA MET A 103 -20.68 -16.00 6.15
C MET A 103 -20.74 -14.53 6.57
N ARG A 104 -19.62 -13.81 6.52
CA ARG A 104 -19.61 -12.35 6.61
C ARG A 104 -20.20 -11.81 5.30
N LEU A 105 -21.48 -11.50 5.30
CA LEU A 105 -22.17 -10.73 4.25
C LEU A 105 -21.69 -9.28 4.31
N GLY A 106 -20.45 -9.01 3.87
CA GLY A 106 -19.91 -7.66 3.71
C GLY A 106 -19.84 -7.28 2.22
N PRO A 107 -19.75 -5.97 1.90
CA PRO A 107 -19.35 -5.56 0.57
C PRO A 107 -17.99 -6.20 0.21
N PRO A 108 -17.70 -6.46 -1.08
CA PRO A 108 -16.46 -7.10 -1.46
C PRO A 108 -15.27 -6.30 -0.95
N GLU A 109 -14.39 -6.93 -0.17
CA GLU A 109 -13.23 -6.26 0.42
C GLU A 109 -11.92 -6.60 -0.30
N ALA A 110 -11.11 -5.59 -0.61
CA ALA A 110 -9.82 -5.71 -1.26
C ALA A 110 -8.73 -5.79 -0.18
N ARG A 111 -8.02 -6.92 -0.14
CA ARG A 111 -7.00 -7.21 0.88
C ARG A 111 -5.65 -7.49 0.27
N TRP A 112 -4.59 -7.10 0.97
CA TRP A 112 -3.23 -7.48 0.61
C TRP A 112 -3.08 -9.01 0.63
N MET A 113 -2.60 -9.58 -0.48
CA MET A 113 -2.41 -11.02 -0.62
C MET A 113 -1.22 -11.50 0.21
N ARG A 114 -1.27 -12.71 0.77
CA ARG A 114 -0.10 -13.29 1.46
C ARG A 114 1.09 -13.46 0.51
N SER A 115 2.31 -13.26 1.00
CA SER A 115 3.49 -13.33 0.16
C SER A 115 3.76 -14.71 -0.47
N ASP A 116 3.28 -15.79 0.13
CA ASP A 116 3.41 -17.16 -0.38
C ASP A 116 2.48 -17.48 -1.54
N MET A 117 1.46 -16.64 -1.76
CA MET A 117 0.57 -16.71 -2.91
C MET A 117 1.06 -15.85 -4.08
N LEU A 118 2.16 -15.12 -3.89
CA LEU A 118 2.73 -14.23 -4.91
C LEU A 118 3.82 -14.92 -5.73
N PRO A 119 4.02 -14.51 -6.99
CA PRO A 119 5.17 -14.93 -7.78
C PRO A 119 6.50 -14.57 -7.07
N VAL A 120 7.41 -15.54 -6.94
CA VAL A 120 8.65 -15.39 -6.17
C VAL A 120 9.78 -14.71 -6.97
N ALA A 121 9.78 -14.85 -8.30
CA ALA A 121 10.84 -14.29 -9.15
C ALA A 121 10.83 -12.75 -9.08
N GLY A 122 11.99 -12.08 -9.10
CA GLY A 122 12.10 -10.63 -9.30
C GLY A 122 11.78 -9.71 -8.11
N VAL A 123 11.14 -10.21 -7.05
CA VAL A 123 10.81 -9.38 -5.86
C VAL A 123 11.94 -9.42 -4.83
N GLN A 124 12.23 -8.27 -4.20
CA GLN A 124 13.18 -8.15 -3.11
C GLN A 124 12.75 -8.99 -1.89
N GLN A 125 13.40 -10.13 -1.68
CA GLN A 125 13.03 -11.07 -0.61
C GLN A 125 13.41 -10.60 0.79
N ASN A 126 14.40 -9.70 0.90
CA ASN A 126 14.89 -9.17 2.18
C ASN A 126 13.87 -8.27 2.90
N ILE A 127 12.85 -7.76 2.20
CA ILE A 127 11.77 -6.92 2.77
C ILE A 127 10.42 -7.66 2.83
N ARG A 128 10.43 -8.96 2.50
CA ARG A 128 9.22 -9.81 2.53
C ARG A 128 8.67 -10.01 3.96
N GLY A 129 9.56 -10.14 4.95
CA GLY A 129 9.15 -10.31 6.34
C GLY A 129 8.35 -9.11 6.87
N ASP A 130 8.78 -7.89 6.52
CA ASP A 130 8.07 -6.66 6.90
C ASP A 130 6.70 -6.58 6.23
N TYR A 131 6.60 -7.02 4.96
CA TYR A 131 5.31 -7.13 4.27
C TYR A 131 4.36 -8.10 4.95
N ASP A 132 4.83 -9.30 5.30
CA ASP A 132 4.01 -10.31 5.95
C ASP A 132 3.57 -9.89 7.36
N ALA A 133 4.42 -9.17 8.09
CA ALA A 133 4.09 -8.66 9.42
C ALA A 133 3.09 -7.50 9.38
N GLU A 134 3.27 -6.55 8.44
CA GLU A 134 2.56 -5.27 8.50
C GLU A 134 1.40 -5.14 7.52
N LEU A 135 1.40 -5.86 6.38
CA LEU A 135 0.39 -5.69 5.33
C LEU A 135 -0.40 -6.93 4.99
N ALA A 136 0.24 -8.10 4.89
CA ALA A 136 -0.42 -9.31 4.40
C ALA A 136 -1.76 -9.60 5.12
N GLY A 137 -2.82 -9.81 4.34
CA GLY A 137 -4.17 -10.07 4.84
C GLY A 137 -4.97 -8.85 5.29
N ARG A 138 -4.35 -7.68 5.43
CA ARG A 138 -5.03 -6.44 5.83
C ARG A 138 -5.82 -5.84 4.67
N GLU A 139 -6.85 -5.08 5.01
CA GLU A 139 -7.63 -4.33 4.02
C GLU A 139 -6.80 -3.20 3.44
N ILE A 140 -6.87 -3.02 2.12
CA ILE A 140 -6.08 -2.02 1.40
C ILE A 140 -6.54 -0.61 1.74
N SER A 141 -7.85 -0.35 1.74
CA SER A 141 -8.38 0.99 2.00
C SER A 141 -8.08 1.45 3.44
N GLU A 142 -8.25 0.56 4.43
CA GLU A 142 -7.86 0.83 5.81
C GLU A 142 -6.35 1.14 5.91
N THR A 143 -5.52 0.31 5.27
CA THR A 143 -4.05 0.50 5.25
C THR A 143 -3.68 1.89 4.71
N LEU A 144 -4.23 2.26 3.54
CA LEU A 144 -3.91 3.52 2.89
C LEU A 144 -4.42 4.73 3.69
N THR A 145 -5.57 4.58 4.35
CA THR A 145 -6.12 5.60 5.25
C THR A 145 -5.19 5.83 6.44
N ARG A 146 -4.69 4.75 7.06
CA ARG A 146 -3.74 4.85 8.18
C ARG A 146 -2.41 5.47 7.77
N ILE A 147 -1.91 5.14 6.57
CA ILE A 147 -0.72 5.80 6.01
C ILE A 147 -0.99 7.30 5.77
N ALA A 148 -2.18 7.66 5.29
CA ALA A 148 -2.55 9.06 5.14
C ALA A 148 -2.60 9.79 6.49
N SER A 149 -3.11 9.14 7.54
CA SER A 149 -3.08 9.68 8.90
C SER A 149 -1.66 9.85 9.45
N TRP A 150 -0.75 8.90 9.16
CA TRP A 150 0.66 9.02 9.54
C TRP A 150 1.36 10.23 8.90
N PHE A 151 0.97 10.58 7.67
CA PHE A 151 1.54 11.72 6.95
C PHE A 151 0.93 13.09 7.32
N ALA A 152 -0.16 13.12 8.10
CA ALA A 152 -0.88 14.34 8.47
C ALA A 152 -0.25 15.04 9.69
#